data_AF-A0A1H7XH86-F1
#
_entry.id   AF-A0A1H7XH86-F1
#
_cell.length_a   1.000
_cell.length_b   1.000
_cell.length_c   1.000
_cell.angle_alpha   90.00
_cell.angle_beta   90.00
_cell.angle_gamma   90.00
#
_symmetry.space_group_name_H-M   'P 1'
#
loop_
_entity.id
_entity.type
_entity.pdbx_description
1 polymer ?
#
loop_
_entity_poly.entity_id
_entity_poly.type
_entity_poly.pdbx_seq_one_letter_code
_entity_poly.pdbx_strand_id
1 'polypeptide(L)'
;MRITIILAFIYFLFTSCEKKKNKTDLNDNLYNVLINYQKKNPFKETPENSIYVYEVYFYQDSTLSVTLSPIGVNREEKNLYGIYKDETLKATYIIDNSRIGKNFVKKYFQKDLEKFTQKDFVINDAIYQEYIYQINGKNLILKDSVRGNVHR
;
A
#
# COMPACT_ATOMS: atom_id res chain seq x y z
N MET A 1 5.55 -52.59 -7.76
CA MET A 1 4.52 -51.77 -7.08
C MET A 1 5.07 -50.82 -5.99
N ARG A 2 6.37 -50.51 -5.91
CA ARG A 2 6.92 -49.55 -4.92
C ARG A 2 7.39 -48.22 -5.53
N ILE A 3 7.64 -48.16 -6.84
CA ILE A 3 8.16 -46.97 -7.53
C ILE A 3 7.04 -45.96 -7.86
N THR A 4 5.81 -46.43 -8.10
CA THR A 4 4.66 -45.58 -8.43
C THR A 4 4.20 -44.68 -7.29
N ILE A 5 4.47 -45.05 -6.02
CA ILE A 5 4.06 -44.26 -4.85
C ILE A 5 4.97 -43.05 -4.64
N ILE A 6 6.26 -43.15 -5.00
CA ILE A 6 7.25 -42.07 -4.83
C ILE A 6 6.98 -40.92 -5.82
N LEU A 7 6.55 -41.23 -7.04
CA LEU A 7 6.23 -40.22 -8.06
C LEU A 7 4.99 -39.38 -7.70
N ALA A 8 4.00 -39.95 -7.01
CA ALA A 8 2.81 -39.20 -6.57
C ALA A 8 3.13 -38.18 -5.46
N PHE A 9 4.12 -38.47 -4.60
CA PHE A 9 4.51 -37.57 -3.51
C PHE A 9 5.31 -36.35 -4.01
N ILE A 10 6.10 -36.53 -5.08
CA ILE A 10 6.84 -35.43 -5.71
C ILE A 10 5.89 -34.47 -6.46
N TYR A 11 4.82 -34.98 -7.07
CA TYR A 11 3.83 -34.14 -7.74
C TYR A 11 3.04 -33.25 -6.76
N PHE A 12 2.83 -33.71 -5.53
CA PHE A 12 2.12 -32.93 -4.50
C PHE A 12 2.93 -31.74 -3.97
N LEU A 13 4.26 -31.81 -4.01
CA LEU A 13 5.14 -30.71 -3.56
C LEU A 13 5.16 -29.51 -4.52
N PHE A 14 4.78 -29.68 -5.79
CA PHE A 14 4.79 -28.59 -6.79
C PHE A 14 3.46 -27.84 -6.93
N THR A 15 2.38 -28.28 -6.25
CA THR A 15 1.06 -27.65 -6.39
C THR A 15 0.69 -26.69 -5.26
N SER A 16 1.47 -26.60 -4.18
CA SER A 16 1.18 -25.74 -3.03
C SER A 16 1.87 -24.35 -3.11
N CYS A 17 1.89 -23.75 -4.30
CA CYS A 17 2.09 -22.31 -4.42
C CYS A 17 0.70 -21.65 -4.51
N GLU A 18 -0.11 -21.79 -3.46
CA GLU A 18 -1.31 -20.98 -3.34
C GLU A 18 -0.86 -19.51 -3.35
N LYS A 19 -1.13 -18.80 -4.46
CA LYS A 19 -1.02 -17.34 -4.47
C LYS A 19 -1.96 -16.86 -3.38
N LYS A 20 -1.39 -16.47 -2.23
CA LYS A 20 -2.12 -15.95 -1.07
C LYS A 20 -3.04 -14.85 -1.60
N LYS A 21 -4.35 -15.13 -1.66
CA LYS A 21 -5.32 -14.17 -2.19
C LYS A 21 -5.24 -12.93 -1.31
N ASN A 22 -5.02 -11.79 -1.94
CA ASN A 22 -5.16 -10.49 -1.30
C ASN A 22 -6.56 -10.42 -0.65
N LYS A 23 -6.57 -10.34 0.69
CA LYS A 23 -7.80 -10.27 1.51
C LYS A 23 -8.26 -8.83 1.74
N THR A 24 -7.56 -7.85 1.17
CA THR A 24 -7.94 -6.45 1.23
C THR A 24 -8.94 -6.11 0.13
N ASP A 25 -9.64 -5.00 0.32
CA ASP A 25 -10.53 -4.40 -0.67
C ASP A 25 -9.75 -3.65 -1.79
N LEU A 26 -8.51 -4.06 -2.09
CA LEU A 26 -7.70 -3.56 -3.20
C LEU A 26 -7.62 -4.62 -4.30
N ASN A 27 -7.41 -4.21 -5.54
CA ASN A 27 -7.04 -5.13 -6.61
C ASN A 27 -5.58 -5.59 -6.47
N ASP A 28 -5.22 -6.65 -7.19
CA ASP A 28 -3.89 -7.25 -7.06
C ASP A 28 -2.78 -6.33 -7.58
N ASN A 29 -3.06 -5.49 -8.57
CA ASN A 29 -2.06 -4.58 -9.14
C ASN A 29 -1.64 -3.49 -8.15
N LEU A 30 -2.61 -2.81 -7.54
CA LEU A 30 -2.34 -1.81 -6.50
C LEU A 30 -1.74 -2.47 -5.26
N TYR A 31 -2.27 -3.62 -4.84
CA TYR A 31 -1.73 -4.37 -3.71
C TYR A 31 -0.24 -4.70 -3.92
N ASN A 32 0.14 -5.21 -5.09
CA ASN A 32 1.53 -5.54 -5.39
C ASN A 32 2.43 -4.32 -5.47
N VAL A 33 1.93 -3.20 -6.02
CA VAL A 33 2.66 -1.92 -6.01
C VAL A 33 2.94 -1.47 -4.57
N LEU A 34 1.93 -1.52 -3.71
CA LEU A 34 2.07 -1.17 -2.30
C LEU A 34 3.07 -2.07 -1.59
N ILE A 35 2.94 -3.39 -1.70
CA ILE A 35 3.89 -4.33 -1.09
C ILE A 35 5.32 -4.05 -1.57
N ASN A 36 5.52 -3.80 -2.86
CA ASN A 36 6.84 -3.50 -3.40
C ASN A 36 7.39 -2.18 -2.87
N TYR A 37 6.56 -1.14 -2.75
CA TYR A 37 6.94 0.12 -2.14
C TYR A 37 7.31 -0.06 -0.66
N GLN A 38 6.45 -0.71 0.14
CA GLN A 38 6.64 -0.93 1.57
C GLN A 38 7.88 -1.77 1.89
N LYS A 39 8.24 -2.73 1.03
CA LYS A 39 9.49 -3.50 1.14
C LYS A 39 10.72 -2.65 0.90
N LYS A 40 10.64 -1.71 -0.05
CA LYS A 40 11.74 -0.79 -0.37
C LYS A 40 11.86 0.31 0.68
N ASN A 41 10.73 0.79 1.19
CA ASN A 41 10.63 1.89 2.16
C ASN A 41 10.05 1.40 3.49
N PRO A 42 10.70 0.46 4.19
CA PRO A 42 10.19 0.00 5.48
C PRO A 42 10.42 1.08 6.54
N PHE A 43 9.44 1.32 7.40
CA PHE A 43 9.69 1.92 8.71
C PHE A 43 9.97 0.83 9.75
N LYS A 44 11.02 1.03 10.55
CA LYS A 44 11.45 0.14 11.64
C LYS A 44 11.12 0.70 13.01
N GLU A 45 11.16 2.02 13.17
CA GLU A 45 11.03 2.70 14.45
C GLU A 45 10.08 3.88 14.29
N THR A 46 9.12 3.96 15.20
CA THR A 46 8.24 5.13 15.37
C THR A 46 8.97 6.08 16.32
N PRO A 47 9.51 7.22 15.87
CA PRO A 47 9.84 8.32 16.78
C PRO A 47 8.72 8.55 17.79
N GLU A 48 9.08 8.94 19.03
CA GLU A 48 8.10 9.36 20.03
C GLU A 48 7.15 10.38 19.39
N ASN A 49 5.84 10.10 19.44
CA ASN A 49 4.74 10.92 18.89
C ASN A 49 4.47 10.83 17.36
N SER A 50 5.14 9.97 16.61
CA SER A 50 4.84 9.79 15.18
C SER A 50 3.86 8.65 14.91
N ILE A 51 2.98 8.84 13.93
CA ILE A 51 2.03 7.81 13.47
C ILE A 51 2.39 7.52 12.02
N TYR A 52 2.90 6.32 11.75
CA TYR A 52 3.26 5.94 10.40
C TYR A 52 2.12 5.22 9.71
N VAL A 53 1.78 5.68 8.51
CA VAL A 53 0.81 5.04 7.62
C VAL A 53 1.25 5.26 6.18
N TYR A 54 1.07 4.27 5.32
CA TYR A 54 1.31 4.48 3.89
C TYR A 54 0.13 5.23 3.28
N GLU A 55 0.42 6.15 2.37
CA GLU A 55 -0.56 6.95 1.67
C GLU A 55 -0.54 6.59 0.19
N VAL A 56 -1.73 6.50 -0.40
CA VAL A 56 -1.92 6.46 -1.85
C VAL A 56 -2.74 7.66 -2.25
N TYR A 57 -2.22 8.50 -3.12
CA TYR A 57 -2.95 9.63 -3.68
C TYR A 57 -3.25 9.38 -5.16
N PHE A 58 -4.53 9.44 -5.57
CA PHE A 58 -4.94 9.39 -6.97
C PHE A 58 -5.15 10.81 -7.50
N TYR A 59 -4.36 11.20 -8.50
CA TYR A 59 -4.41 12.52 -9.13
C TYR A 59 -5.30 12.54 -10.37
N GLN A 60 -5.80 13.72 -10.71
CA GLN A 60 -6.72 13.93 -11.83
C GLN A 60 -6.13 13.62 -13.21
N ASP A 61 -4.81 13.72 -13.34
CA ASP A 61 -4.05 13.42 -14.57
C ASP A 61 -3.83 11.91 -14.80
N SER A 62 -4.57 11.06 -14.08
CA SER A 62 -4.42 9.59 -14.12
C SER A 62 -3.05 9.11 -13.65
N THR A 63 -2.39 9.86 -12.78
CA THR A 63 -1.27 9.35 -11.99
C THR A 63 -1.74 8.96 -10.58
N LEU A 64 -0.95 8.13 -9.92
CA LEU A 64 -1.06 7.94 -8.48
C LEU A 64 0.32 7.99 -7.85
N SER A 65 0.39 8.48 -6.63
CA SER A 65 1.60 8.38 -5.83
C SER A 65 1.43 7.44 -4.65
N VAL A 66 2.56 6.87 -4.24
CA VAL A 66 2.67 6.08 -3.02
C VAL A 66 3.78 6.68 -2.18
N THR A 67 3.46 7.03 -0.94
CA THR A 67 4.43 7.55 0.02
C THR A 67 4.19 6.98 1.42
N LEU A 68 5.16 7.17 2.31
CA LEU A 68 5.03 6.89 3.74
C LEU A 68 4.80 8.21 4.45
N SER A 69 3.63 8.38 5.07
CA SER A 69 3.33 9.54 5.90
C SER A 69 3.78 9.29 7.34
N PRO A 70 4.65 10.15 7.91
CA PRO A 70 5.11 10.01 9.29
C PRO A 70 4.26 10.81 10.29
N ILE A 71 3.25 11.54 9.80
CA ILE A 71 2.25 12.28 10.59
C ILE A 71 0.88 11.60 10.61
N GLY A 72 0.77 10.44 9.96
CA GLY A 72 -0.46 9.67 9.89
C GLY A 72 -1.36 10.10 8.74
N VAL A 73 -2.67 9.99 8.94
CA VAL A 73 -3.69 10.38 7.98
C VAL A 73 -3.81 11.90 7.94
N ASN A 74 -3.51 12.51 6.79
CA ASN A 74 -3.72 13.93 6.57
C ASN A 74 -5.23 14.24 6.48
N ARG A 75 -5.79 14.90 7.51
CA ARG A 75 -7.23 15.24 7.56
C ARG A 75 -7.61 16.52 6.83
N GLU A 76 -6.64 17.31 6.37
CA GLU A 76 -6.90 18.49 5.54
C GLU A 76 -7.36 18.08 4.13
N GLU A 77 -6.97 16.89 3.71
CA GLU A 77 -7.36 16.30 2.43
C GLU A 77 -8.81 15.86 2.41
N LYS A 78 -9.43 16.01 1.23
CA LYS A 78 -10.81 15.56 0.99
C LYS A 78 -10.81 14.12 0.49
N ASN A 79 -11.94 13.43 0.66
CA ASN A 79 -12.16 12.06 0.14
C ASN A 79 -11.08 11.06 0.59
N LEU A 80 -10.82 11.05 1.89
CA LEU A 80 -10.00 10.05 2.56
C LEU A 80 -10.79 8.74 2.69
N TYR A 81 -10.13 7.63 2.36
CA TYR A 81 -10.66 6.29 2.43
C TYR A 81 -9.75 5.40 3.26
N GLY A 82 -10.41 4.50 3.99
CA GLY A 82 -9.98 3.86 5.22
C GLY A 82 -8.67 3.10 5.18
N ILE A 83 -8.37 2.46 6.29
CA ILE A 83 -7.11 1.74 6.45
C ILE A 83 -7.21 0.34 5.84
N TYR A 84 -6.61 0.18 4.66
CA TYR A 84 -6.38 -1.11 4.01
C TYR A 84 -5.16 -1.76 4.66
N LYS A 85 -5.36 -2.93 5.28
CA LYS A 85 -4.29 -3.73 5.89
C LYS A 85 -4.65 -5.21 5.90
N ASP A 86 -3.65 -6.05 5.85
CA ASP A 86 -3.75 -7.47 6.17
C ASP A 86 -2.44 -7.96 6.84
N GLU A 87 -2.20 -9.26 6.88
CA GLU A 87 -0.98 -9.84 7.46
C GLU A 87 0.31 -9.38 6.76
N THR A 88 0.23 -8.93 5.50
CA THR A 88 1.39 -8.56 4.67
C THR A 88 1.40 -7.07 4.35
N LEU A 89 0.25 -6.50 4.00
CA LEU A 89 0.08 -5.09 3.70
C LEU A 89 -0.01 -4.30 5.02
N LYS A 90 1.00 -3.47 5.27
CA LYS A 90 0.97 -2.51 6.38
C LYS A 90 -0.12 -1.48 6.15
N ALA A 91 -0.61 -0.87 7.24
CA ALA A 91 -1.68 0.12 7.22
C ALA A 91 -1.47 1.17 6.11
N THR A 92 -2.42 1.22 5.19
CA THR A 92 -2.39 2.11 4.03
C THR A 92 -3.74 2.80 3.90
N TYR A 93 -3.77 4.12 3.71
CA TYR A 93 -4.99 4.86 3.40
C TYR A 93 -4.95 5.41 1.98
N ILE A 94 -6.12 5.74 1.45
CA ILE A 94 -6.27 6.17 0.05
C ILE A 94 -6.95 7.53 -0.01
N ILE A 95 -6.43 8.40 -0.85
CA ILE A 95 -7.01 9.68 -1.22
C ILE A 95 -7.42 9.59 -2.69
N ASP A 96 -8.70 9.73 -2.99
CA ASP A 96 -9.21 9.63 -4.36
C ASP A 96 -10.38 10.58 -4.59
N ASN A 97 -10.04 11.84 -4.90
CA ASN A 97 -10.99 12.92 -5.05
C ASN A 97 -11.92 12.78 -6.27
N SER A 98 -11.52 12.03 -7.29
CA SER A 98 -12.24 11.96 -8.57
C SER A 98 -12.62 10.52 -8.97
N ARG A 99 -12.53 9.56 -8.04
CA ARG A 99 -12.81 8.13 -8.27
C ARG A 99 -12.01 7.53 -9.42
N ILE A 100 -10.79 8.04 -9.63
CA ILE A 100 -9.87 7.56 -10.66
C ILE A 100 -9.34 6.17 -10.27
N GLY A 101 -9.21 5.93 -8.97
CA GLY A 101 -8.80 4.65 -8.39
C GLY A 101 -9.85 3.55 -8.43
N LYS A 102 -11.05 3.75 -9.01
CA LYS A 102 -12.18 2.81 -8.91
C LYS A 102 -11.90 1.39 -9.43
N ASN A 103 -10.95 1.25 -10.37
CA ASN A 103 -10.53 -0.05 -10.90
C ASN A 103 -9.47 -0.74 -10.02
N PHE A 104 -8.91 0.00 -9.06
CA PHE A 104 -7.84 -0.41 -8.14
C PHE A 104 -8.34 -0.64 -6.72
N VAL A 105 -9.40 0.06 -6.32
CA VAL A 105 -10.04 -0.06 -5.02
C VAL A 105 -11.40 -0.75 -5.21
N LYS A 106 -11.50 -2.01 -4.77
CA LYS A 106 -12.71 -2.84 -4.88
C LYS A 106 -13.85 -2.26 -4.04
N LYS A 107 -13.53 -1.77 -2.84
CA LYS A 107 -14.49 -1.15 -1.94
C LYS A 107 -13.88 0.04 -1.23
N TYR A 108 -14.59 1.16 -1.31
CA TYR A 108 -14.27 2.37 -0.58
C TYR A 108 -15.04 2.39 0.73
N PHE A 109 -14.35 2.68 1.83
CA PHE A 109 -14.94 2.79 3.16
C PHE A 109 -14.18 3.87 3.96
N GLN A 110 -14.75 4.35 5.05
CA GLN A 110 -14.09 5.29 5.96
C GLN A 110 -14.01 4.66 7.35
N LYS A 111 -13.04 3.77 7.52
CA LYS A 111 -12.88 2.99 8.75
C LYS A 111 -11.45 3.10 9.24
N ASP A 112 -11.31 3.18 10.56
CA ASP A 112 -10.05 3.17 11.30
C ASP A 112 -9.12 4.37 11.04
N LEU A 113 -9.52 5.36 10.22
CA LEU A 113 -8.73 6.57 9.95
C LEU A 113 -8.36 7.33 11.24
N GLU A 114 -9.29 7.44 12.18
CA GLU A 114 -9.11 8.03 13.53
C GLU A 114 -7.89 7.46 14.27
N LYS A 115 -7.66 6.14 14.15
CA LYS A 115 -6.56 5.45 14.86
C LYS A 115 -5.18 5.83 14.33
N PHE A 116 -5.15 6.37 13.11
CA PHE A 116 -3.94 6.81 12.44
C PHE A 116 -3.93 8.33 12.25
N THR A 117 -4.79 9.06 12.96
CA THR A 117 -4.81 10.53 12.95
C THR A 117 -4.10 11.02 14.21
N GLN A 118 -3.11 11.90 14.08
CA GLN A 118 -2.51 12.57 15.24
C GLN A 118 -3.54 13.49 15.90
N LYS A 119 -3.60 13.45 17.23
CA LYS A 119 -4.49 14.32 18.01
C LYS A 119 -3.84 15.67 18.36
N ASP A 120 -2.53 15.64 18.53
CA ASP A 120 -1.71 16.79 18.87
C ASP A 120 -0.85 17.19 17.66
N PHE A 121 -0.51 18.48 17.57
CA PHE A 121 0.35 18.99 16.51
C PHE A 121 1.78 18.47 16.71
N VAL A 122 2.27 17.66 15.76
CA VAL A 122 3.64 17.14 15.77
C VAL A 122 4.38 17.74 14.60
N ILE A 123 5.45 18.49 14.88
CA ILE A 123 6.38 18.94 13.83
C ILE A 123 7.21 17.73 13.41
N ASN A 124 7.04 17.30 12.17
CA ASN A 124 7.78 16.21 11.59
C ASN A 124 8.26 16.59 10.19
N ASP A 125 9.54 16.88 10.07
CA ASP A 125 10.17 17.28 8.81
C ASP A 125 10.55 16.07 7.95
N ALA A 126 10.26 14.84 8.38
CA ALA A 126 10.57 13.65 7.61
C ALA A 126 9.72 13.57 6.35
N ILE A 127 10.38 13.58 5.20
CA ILE A 127 9.81 13.36 3.88
C ILE A 127 10.40 12.06 3.36
N TYR A 128 9.55 11.07 3.14
CA TYR A 128 9.95 9.79 2.56
C TYR A 128 9.91 9.86 1.03
N GLN A 129 10.68 8.98 0.40
CA GLN A 129 10.73 8.90 -1.06
C GLN A 129 9.35 8.55 -1.63
N GLU A 130 8.81 9.40 -2.49
CA GLU A 130 7.52 9.19 -3.14
C GLU A 130 7.72 8.47 -4.48
N TYR A 131 6.88 7.47 -4.78
CA TYR A 131 6.89 6.80 -6.08
C TYR A 131 5.65 7.18 -6.87
N ILE A 132 5.84 7.62 -8.11
CA ILE A 132 4.76 8.11 -8.98
C ILE A 132 4.53 7.09 -10.10
N TYR A 133 3.28 6.66 -10.25
CA TYR A 133 2.86 5.68 -11.25
C TYR A 133 1.84 6.29 -12.20
N GLN A 134 1.98 5.99 -13.49
CA GLN A 134 0.93 6.23 -14.48
C GLN A 134 -0.10 5.10 -14.45
N ILE A 135 -1.38 5.46 -14.45
CA ILE A 135 -2.49 4.54 -14.67
C ILE A 135 -2.64 4.34 -16.18
N ASN A 136 -2.48 3.09 -16.63
CA ASN A 136 -2.73 2.69 -18.01
C ASN A 136 -3.73 1.52 -18.03
N GLY A 137 -5.01 1.85 -18.14
CA GLY A 137 -6.11 0.90 -18.01
C GLY A 137 -6.13 0.24 -16.63
N LYS A 138 -5.76 -1.05 -16.57
CA LYS A 138 -5.67 -1.82 -15.32
C LYS A 138 -4.26 -1.83 -14.72
N ASN A 139 -3.26 -1.31 -15.42
CA ASN A 139 -1.86 -1.42 -15.05
C ASN A 139 -1.35 -0.12 -14.40
N LEU A 140 -0.37 -0.27 -13.53
CA LEU A 140 0.36 0.82 -12.89
C LEU A 140 1.81 0.76 -13.36
N ILE A 141 2.28 1.80 -14.03
CA ILE A 141 3.64 1.87 -14.58
C ILE A 141 4.41 2.93 -13.81
N LEU A 142 5.48 2.54 -13.12
CA LEU A 142 6.34 3.48 -12.41
C LEU A 142 6.92 4.49 -13.42
N LYS A 143 6.71 5.77 -13.19
CA LYS A 143 7.19 6.87 -14.03
C LYS A 143 8.37 7.59 -13.41
N ASP A 144 8.27 7.86 -12.12
CA ASP A 144 9.26 8.66 -11.43
C ASP A 144 9.32 8.31 -9.94
N SER A 145 10.35 8.80 -9.27
CA SER A 145 10.42 8.82 -7.82
C SER A 145 11.02 10.14 -7.34
N VAL A 146 10.34 10.80 -6.42
CA VAL A 146 10.84 12.02 -5.77
C VAL A 146 11.60 11.62 -4.52
N ARG A 147 12.88 12.02 -4.43
CA ARG A 147 13.69 11.72 -3.25
C ARG A 147 13.16 12.49 -2.05
N GLY A 148 13.04 11.78 -0.93
CA GLY A 148 12.80 12.37 0.38
C GLY A 148 14.08 12.88 1.05
N ASN A 149 13.95 13.50 2.21
CA ASN A 149 15.07 13.95 3.03
C ASN A 149 15.48 12.92 4.11
N VAL A 150 14.72 11.84 4.26
CA VAL A 150 15.10 10.72 5.13
C VAL A 150 16.09 9.84 4.38
N HIS A 151 17.36 9.88 4.82
CA HIS A 151 18.39 8.97 4.33
C HIS A 151 18.24 7.58 4.97
N ARG A 152 18.42 6.53 4.17
CA ARG A 152 18.36 5.14 4.63
C ARG A 152 19.69 4.67 5.20
#